data_AF-A0A535HLR5-F1
#
_entry.id   AF-A0A535HLR5-F1
#
_cell.length_a   1.000
_cell.length_b   1.000
_cell.length_c   1.000
_cell.angle_alpha   90.00
_cell.angle_beta   90.00
_cell.angle_gamma   90.00
#
_symmetry.space_group_name_H-M   'P 1'
#
loop_
_entity.id
_entity.type
_entity.pdbx_description
1 polymer ?
#
loop_
_entity_poly.entity_id
_entity_poly.type
_entity_poly.pdbx_seq_one_letter_code
_entity_poly.pdbx_strand_id
1 'polypeptide(L)'
;MGRPQDTARRAELLAGATDYVLEHGLGELSLRPLAEELGTSARMLVHHFGSKDRLIADTLAEARQRQLALLGEFLSASPDSPPEAILDVMWGFMSSPEAEPFMRLFFEVYGLALWDPDRFPDFLERAVMDWIDAIRDLLRASGQSEKDARAGATEGLAVLRGLLLDLLATGDRDRIDIAYQNASASLLSRAEKSRARRPKAE
;
A
#
# COMPACT_ATOMS: atom_id res chain seq x y z
N MET A 1 20.60 -21.94 -17.26
CA MET A 1 20.82 -20.50 -17.41
C MET A 1 20.02 -20.02 -18.61
N GLY A 2 18.94 -19.26 -18.39
CA GLY A 2 18.09 -18.75 -19.46
C GLY A 2 18.86 -17.76 -20.34
N ARG A 3 18.59 -17.75 -21.65
CA ARG A 3 19.25 -16.84 -22.60
C ARG A 3 18.93 -15.38 -22.24
N PRO A 4 19.85 -14.42 -22.39
CA PRO A 4 19.61 -13.01 -22.05
C PRO A 4 18.33 -12.40 -22.66
N GLN A 5 17.96 -12.84 -23.87
CA GLN A 5 16.75 -12.43 -24.57
C GLN A 5 15.44 -12.92 -23.90
N ASP A 6 15.48 -14.09 -23.27
CA ASP A 6 14.33 -14.70 -22.58
C ASP A 6 14.03 -13.95 -21.27
N THR A 7 15.08 -13.53 -20.55
CA THR A 7 14.96 -12.70 -19.35
C THR A 7 14.38 -11.32 -19.67
N ALA A 8 14.87 -10.68 -20.74
CA ALA A 8 14.35 -9.39 -21.19
C ALA A 8 12.87 -9.48 -21.57
N ARG A 9 12.48 -10.51 -22.34
CA ARG A 9 11.07 -10.72 -22.72
C ARG A 9 10.18 -10.99 -21.51
N ARG A 10 10.65 -11.78 -20.54
CA ARG A 10 9.90 -12.01 -19.30
C ARG A 10 9.68 -10.72 -18.52
N ALA A 11 10.68 -9.84 -18.46
CA ALA A 11 10.56 -8.54 -17.79
C ALA A 11 9.55 -7.63 -18.51
N GLU A 12 9.57 -7.55 -19.84
CA GLU A 12 8.58 -6.80 -20.63
C GLU A 12 7.14 -7.30 -20.37
N LEU A 13 6.95 -8.63 -20.39
CA LEU A 13 5.64 -9.22 -20.14
C LEU A 13 5.16 -8.98 -18.71
N LEU A 14 6.07 -9.03 -17.72
CA LEU A 14 5.74 -8.72 -16.33
C LEU A 14 5.34 -7.25 -16.17
N ALA A 15 6.08 -6.36 -16.84
CA ALA A 15 5.80 -4.93 -16.79
C ALA A 15 4.41 -4.62 -17.36
N GLY A 16 4.10 -5.12 -18.55
CA GLY A 16 2.78 -4.92 -19.15
C GLY A 16 1.66 -5.63 -18.39
N ALA A 17 1.90 -6.81 -17.81
CA ALA A 17 0.92 -7.47 -16.96
C ALA A 17 0.63 -6.64 -15.69
N THR A 18 1.63 -5.93 -15.17
CA THR A 18 1.47 -5.02 -14.04
C THR A 18 0.65 -3.80 -14.42
N ASP A 19 0.93 -3.21 -15.58
CA ASP A 19 0.12 -2.08 -16.11
C ASP A 19 -1.34 -2.50 -16.28
N TYR A 20 -1.57 -3.66 -16.90
CA TYR A 20 -2.91 -4.22 -17.08
C TYR A 20 -3.64 -4.42 -15.75
N VAL A 21 -2.98 -4.99 -14.73
CA VAL A 21 -3.60 -5.23 -13.42
C VAL A 21 -3.85 -3.93 -12.65
N LEU A 22 -2.98 -2.92 -12.77
CA LEU A 22 -3.21 -1.61 -12.14
C LEU A 22 -4.41 -0.88 -12.77
N GLU A 23 -4.67 -1.09 -14.06
CA GLU A 23 -5.80 -0.50 -14.78
C GLU A 23 -7.11 -1.28 -14.59
N HIS A 24 -7.06 -2.61 -14.65
CA HIS A 24 -8.26 -3.46 -14.75
C HIS A 24 -8.56 -4.26 -13.47
N GLY A 25 -7.62 -4.34 -12.53
CA GLY A 25 -7.71 -5.20 -11.35
C GLY A 25 -7.43 -6.68 -11.62
N LEU A 26 -7.62 -7.52 -10.59
CA LEU A 26 -7.42 -8.97 -10.65
C LEU A 26 -8.69 -9.75 -11.00
N GLY A 27 -9.86 -9.22 -10.68
CA GLY A 27 -11.15 -9.90 -10.84
C GLY A 27 -11.41 -10.36 -12.27
N GLU A 28 -11.03 -9.56 -13.26
CA GLU A 28 -11.18 -9.88 -14.68
C GLU A 28 -9.95 -10.55 -15.29
N LEU A 29 -8.88 -10.73 -14.51
CA LEU A 29 -7.61 -11.20 -15.03
C LEU A 29 -7.75 -12.65 -15.53
N SER A 30 -7.57 -12.81 -16.84
CA SER A 30 -7.48 -14.11 -17.48
C SER A 30 -6.36 -14.12 -18.51
N LEU A 31 -5.72 -15.28 -18.69
CA LEU A 31 -4.50 -15.39 -19.51
C LEU A 31 -4.74 -15.08 -20.99
N ARG A 32 -5.98 -15.18 -21.49
CA ARG A 32 -6.30 -14.93 -22.90
C ARG A 32 -6.39 -13.43 -23.21
N PRO A 33 -7.28 -12.64 -22.59
CA PRO A 33 -7.30 -11.18 -22.73
C PRO A 33 -5.94 -10.55 -22.41
N LEU A 34 -5.29 -10.97 -21.33
CA LEU A 34 -3.97 -10.45 -21.00
C LEU A 34 -2.94 -10.75 -22.10
N ALA A 35 -2.95 -11.96 -22.67
CA ALA A 35 -2.02 -12.28 -23.74
C ALA A 35 -2.29 -11.47 -25.01
N GLU A 36 -3.55 -11.21 -25.33
CA GLU A 36 -3.95 -10.37 -26.46
C GLU A 36 -3.46 -8.93 -26.27
N GLU A 37 -3.65 -8.36 -25.08
CA GLU A 37 -3.16 -7.02 -24.73
C GLU A 37 -1.62 -6.93 -24.82
N LEU A 38 -0.92 -7.96 -24.35
CA LEU A 38 0.54 -8.02 -24.37
C LEU A 38 1.12 -8.45 -25.74
N GLY A 39 0.30 -8.63 -26.76
CA GLY A 39 0.73 -9.06 -28.09
C GLY A 39 1.44 -10.43 -28.08
N THR A 40 0.99 -11.36 -27.23
CA THR A 40 1.56 -12.70 -27.06
C THR A 40 0.46 -13.77 -27.07
N SER A 41 0.78 -14.98 -26.59
CA SER A 41 -0.22 -16.04 -26.39
C SER A 41 -0.26 -16.51 -24.94
N ALA A 42 -1.41 -17.03 -24.50
CA ALA A 42 -1.56 -17.62 -23.16
C ALA A 42 -0.52 -18.74 -22.91
N ARG A 43 -0.14 -19.50 -23.95
CA ARG A 43 0.92 -20.51 -23.87
C ARG A 43 2.28 -19.88 -23.54
N MET A 44 2.61 -18.74 -24.15
CA MET A 44 3.87 -18.03 -23.86
C MET A 44 3.88 -17.42 -22.46
N LEU A 45 2.75 -16.91 -21.96
CA LEU A 45 2.65 -16.48 -20.57
C LEU A 45 2.92 -17.65 -19.61
N VAL A 46 2.30 -18.81 -19.84
CA VAL A 46 2.58 -20.02 -19.04
C VAL A 46 4.04 -20.46 -19.20
N HIS A 47 4.65 -20.31 -20.37
CA HIS A 47 6.07 -20.61 -20.57
C HIS A 47 6.99 -19.75 -19.68
N HIS A 48 6.75 -18.44 -19.61
CA HIS A 48 7.62 -17.53 -18.85
C HIS A 48 7.34 -17.50 -17.34
N PHE A 49 6.09 -17.73 -16.93
CA PHE A 49 5.65 -17.58 -15.52
C PHE A 49 5.26 -18.91 -14.87
N GLY A 50 5.14 -19.99 -15.63
CA GLY A 50 4.80 -21.34 -15.16
C GLY A 50 3.31 -21.57 -14.90
N SER A 51 2.61 -20.60 -14.31
CA SER A 51 1.17 -20.69 -14.06
C SER A 51 0.51 -19.31 -13.99
N LYS A 52 -0.83 -19.29 -14.01
CA LYS A 52 -1.61 -18.06 -13.78
C LYS A 52 -1.35 -17.48 -12.39
N ASP A 53 -1.36 -18.32 -11.35
CA ASP A 53 -1.16 -17.85 -9.98
C ASP A 53 0.26 -17.31 -9.76
N ARG A 54 1.26 -17.91 -10.40
CA ARG A 54 2.62 -17.38 -10.34
C ARG A 54 2.77 -16.07 -11.11
N LEU A 55 2.11 -15.92 -12.25
CA LEU A 55 2.03 -14.63 -12.94
C LEU A 55 1.38 -13.56 -12.05
N ILE A 56 0.26 -13.87 -11.40
CA ILE A 56 -0.40 -12.96 -10.44
C ILE A 56 0.55 -12.57 -9.31
N ALA A 57 1.22 -13.54 -8.68
CA ALA A 57 2.16 -13.27 -7.60
C ALA A 57 3.33 -12.38 -8.05
N ASP A 58 3.91 -12.67 -9.22
CA ASP A 58 4.99 -11.86 -9.79
C ASP A 58 4.51 -10.43 -10.10
N THR A 59 3.30 -10.27 -10.67
CA THR A 59 2.69 -8.97 -10.96
C THR A 59 2.41 -8.17 -9.69
N LEU A 60 1.89 -8.80 -8.63
CA LEU A 60 1.66 -8.12 -7.35
C LEU A 60 2.98 -7.68 -6.69
N ALA A 61 4.04 -8.47 -6.82
CA ALA A 61 5.36 -8.11 -6.33
C ALA A 61 5.93 -6.91 -7.10
N GLU A 62 5.82 -6.90 -8.43
CA GLU A 62 6.22 -5.78 -9.29
C GLU A 62 5.42 -4.51 -8.97
N ALA A 63 4.09 -4.61 -8.83
CA ALA A 63 3.23 -3.49 -8.43
C ALA A 63 3.68 -2.90 -7.08
N ARG A 64 3.98 -3.76 -6.09
CA ARG A 64 4.48 -3.33 -4.79
C ARG A 64 5.85 -2.63 -4.90
N GLN A 65 6.75 -3.13 -5.75
CA GLN A 65 8.05 -2.48 -5.98
C GLN A 65 7.90 -1.08 -6.58
N ARG A 66 7.03 -0.93 -7.59
CA ARG A 66 6.73 0.37 -8.21
C ARG A 66 6.09 1.34 -7.22
N GLN A 67 5.16 0.87 -6.41
CA GLN A 67 4.56 1.66 -5.34
C GLN A 67 5.60 2.18 -4.33
N LEU A 68 6.54 1.31 -3.91
CA LEU A 68 7.62 1.70 -2.99
C LEU A 68 8.60 2.69 -3.63
N ALA A 69 8.89 2.54 -4.92
CA ALA A 69 9.70 3.51 -5.65
C ALA A 69 9.02 4.88 -5.70
N LEU A 70 7.73 4.92 -6.02
CA LEU A 70 6.94 6.15 -6.04
C LEU A 70 6.85 6.80 -4.65
N LEU A 71 6.69 6.01 -3.58
CA LEU A 71 6.78 6.51 -2.21
C LEU A 71 8.16 7.11 -1.91
N GLY A 72 9.23 6.45 -2.35
CA GLY A 72 10.60 6.95 -2.18
C GLY A 72 10.83 8.29 -2.88
N GLU A 73 10.31 8.46 -4.09
CA GLU A 73 10.33 9.73 -4.84
C GLU A 73 9.53 10.82 -4.11
N PHE A 74 8.32 10.49 -3.64
CA PHE A 74 7.48 11.41 -2.88
C PHE A 74 8.16 11.89 -1.59
N LEU A 75 8.75 10.97 -0.82
CA LEU A 75 9.49 11.30 0.40
C LEU A 75 10.73 12.15 0.12
N SER A 76 11.44 11.86 -0.97
CA SER A 76 12.63 12.62 -1.37
C SER A 76 12.32 14.07 -1.75
N ALA A 77 11.09 14.35 -2.19
CA ALA A 77 10.61 15.70 -2.47
C ALA A 77 10.27 16.51 -1.21
N SER A 78 10.22 15.89 -0.03
CA SER A 78 9.88 16.54 1.26
C SER A 78 10.86 16.16 2.39
N PRO A 79 12.18 16.42 2.22
CA PRO A 79 13.23 15.90 3.10
C PRO A 79 13.21 16.48 4.53
N ASP A 80 12.62 17.66 4.71
CA ASP A 80 12.58 18.37 6.00
C ASP A 80 11.28 18.12 6.79
N SER A 81 10.46 17.15 6.35
CA SER A 81 9.21 16.82 7.05
C SER A 81 9.54 16.31 8.46
N PRO A 82 8.99 16.94 9.52
CA PRO A 82 9.24 16.49 10.87
C PRO A 82 8.67 15.07 11.04
N PRO A 83 9.28 14.20 11.87
CA PRO A 83 8.79 12.85 12.09
C PRO A 83 7.29 12.83 12.46
N GLU A 84 6.83 13.82 13.23
CA GLU A 84 5.44 13.98 13.65
C GLU A 84 4.46 14.16 12.47
N ALA A 85 4.93 14.53 11.28
CA ALA A 85 4.14 14.69 10.07
C ALA A 85 4.00 13.39 9.24
N ILE A 86 4.49 12.24 9.72
CA ILE A 86 4.44 11.00 8.90
C ILE A 86 3.04 10.67 8.42
N LEU A 87 2.01 10.91 9.24
CA LEU A 87 0.64 10.60 8.88
C LEU A 87 0.19 11.50 7.72
N ASP A 88 0.58 12.78 7.74
CA ASP A 88 0.25 13.75 6.68
C ASP A 88 1.00 13.43 5.39
N VAL A 89 2.27 13.07 5.50
CA VAL A 89 3.09 12.59 4.38
C VAL A 89 2.48 11.33 3.77
N MET A 90 2.08 10.39 4.61
CA MET A 90 1.47 9.14 4.16
C MET A 90 0.10 9.35 3.54
N TRP A 91 -0.73 10.21 4.13
CA TRP A 91 -2.01 10.63 3.55
C TRP A 91 -1.81 11.30 2.19
N GLY A 92 -0.88 12.25 2.11
CA GLY A 92 -0.56 12.97 0.88
C GLY A 92 -0.17 12.03 -0.25
N PHE A 93 0.68 11.04 0.05
CA PHE A 93 1.05 10.00 -0.91
C PHE A 93 -0.13 9.08 -1.26
N MET A 94 -0.74 8.42 -0.27
CA MET A 94 -1.74 7.38 -0.53
C MET A 94 -3.03 7.91 -1.17
N SER A 95 -3.38 9.17 -0.92
CA SER A 95 -4.53 9.82 -1.54
C SER A 95 -4.22 10.41 -2.91
N SER A 96 -2.96 10.40 -3.36
CA SER A 96 -2.57 11.04 -4.62
C SER A 96 -3.13 10.28 -5.84
N PRO A 97 -3.39 10.98 -6.96
CA PRO A 97 -3.83 10.34 -8.20
C PRO A 97 -2.84 9.26 -8.69
N GLU A 98 -1.54 9.47 -8.49
CA GLU A 98 -0.50 8.52 -8.89
C GLU A 98 -0.51 7.24 -8.05
N ALA A 99 -0.91 7.34 -6.78
CA ALA A 99 -1.05 6.20 -5.89
C ALA A 99 -2.38 5.45 -6.05
N GLU A 100 -3.39 6.07 -6.68
CA GLU A 100 -4.76 5.55 -6.79
C GLU A 100 -4.82 4.11 -7.33
N PRO A 101 -4.16 3.76 -8.47
CA PRO A 101 -4.23 2.39 -9.01
C PRO A 101 -3.68 1.35 -8.03
N PHE A 102 -2.63 1.70 -7.28
CA PHE A 102 -2.04 0.84 -6.26
C PHE A 102 -2.97 0.66 -5.06
N MET A 103 -3.68 1.72 -4.63
CA MET A 103 -4.65 1.62 -3.53
C MET A 103 -5.86 0.76 -3.93
N ARG A 104 -6.37 0.90 -5.15
CA ARG A 104 -7.45 0.05 -5.68
C ARG A 104 -7.04 -1.43 -5.67
N LEU A 105 -5.87 -1.72 -6.23
CA LEU A 105 -5.32 -3.09 -6.23
C LEU A 105 -5.09 -3.62 -4.81
N PHE A 106 -4.59 -2.78 -3.90
CA PHE A 106 -4.41 -3.14 -2.50
C PHE A 106 -5.74 -3.58 -1.85
N PHE A 107 -6.81 -2.79 -1.99
CA PHE A 107 -8.11 -3.14 -1.40
C PHE A 107 -8.74 -4.39 -2.04
N GLU A 108 -8.56 -4.57 -3.35
CA GLU A 108 -9.00 -5.78 -4.03
C GLU A 108 -8.30 -7.03 -3.49
N VAL A 109 -6.96 -7.02 -3.42
CA VAL A 109 -6.17 -8.13 -2.88
C VAL A 109 -6.49 -8.35 -1.40
N TYR A 110 -6.71 -7.29 -0.63
CA TYR A 110 -7.11 -7.39 0.77
C TYR A 110 -8.44 -8.11 0.93
N GLY A 111 -9.45 -7.76 0.13
CA GLY A 111 -10.74 -8.44 0.11
C GLY A 111 -10.62 -9.92 -0.30
N LEU A 112 -9.82 -10.21 -1.33
CA LEU A 112 -9.56 -11.58 -1.78
C LEU A 112 -8.84 -12.42 -0.72
N ALA A 113 -7.81 -11.86 -0.07
CA ALA A 113 -7.03 -12.54 0.95
C ALA A 113 -7.82 -12.81 2.23
N LEU A 114 -8.82 -11.98 2.55
CA LEU A 114 -9.77 -12.28 3.64
C LEU A 114 -10.59 -13.54 3.35
N TRP A 115 -10.83 -13.86 2.08
CA TRP A 115 -11.61 -15.03 1.68
C TRP A 115 -10.78 -16.28 1.40
N ASP A 116 -9.58 -16.09 0.87
CA ASP A 116 -8.67 -17.16 0.49
C ASP A 116 -7.24 -16.83 0.98
N PRO A 117 -6.98 -16.94 2.29
CA PRO A 117 -5.70 -16.56 2.88
C PRO A 117 -4.55 -17.47 2.40
N ASP A 118 -4.83 -18.73 2.05
CA ASP A 118 -3.83 -19.68 1.57
C ASP A 118 -3.25 -19.26 0.20
N ARG A 119 -4.04 -18.56 -0.61
CA ARG A 119 -3.61 -18.00 -1.89
C ARG A 119 -2.74 -16.75 -1.74
N PHE A 120 -2.85 -16.04 -0.62
CA PHE A 120 -2.11 -14.81 -0.32
C PHE A 120 -1.40 -14.92 1.04
N PRO A 121 -0.45 -15.87 1.20
CA PRO A 121 0.19 -16.12 2.48
C PRO A 121 0.91 -14.87 2.97
N ASP A 122 0.82 -14.62 4.28
CA ASP A 122 1.36 -13.46 4.99
C ASP A 122 0.87 -12.08 4.52
N PHE A 123 0.05 -11.98 3.46
CA PHE A 123 -0.32 -10.68 2.88
C PHE A 123 -1.04 -9.79 3.90
N LEU A 124 -2.08 -10.33 4.55
CA LEU A 124 -2.89 -9.57 5.51
C LEU A 124 -2.08 -9.13 6.73
N GLU A 125 -1.23 -10.03 7.25
CA GLU A 125 -0.39 -9.73 8.40
C GLU A 125 0.62 -8.64 8.06
N ARG A 126 1.39 -8.78 6.97
CA ARG A 126 2.37 -7.78 6.53
C ARG A 126 1.70 -6.46 6.19
N ALA A 127 0.56 -6.50 5.50
CA ALA A 127 -0.21 -5.31 5.16
C ALA A 127 -0.57 -4.51 6.41
N VAL A 128 -0.87 -5.14 7.54
CA VAL A 128 -1.22 -4.43 8.78
C VAL A 128 0.00 -4.10 9.61
N MET A 129 0.84 -5.10 9.89
CA MET A 129 1.90 -5.02 10.89
C MET A 129 3.08 -4.15 10.44
N ASP A 130 3.45 -4.16 9.16
CA ASP A 130 4.53 -3.30 8.65
C ASP A 130 4.21 -1.81 8.90
N TRP A 131 2.94 -1.44 8.75
CA TRP A 131 2.46 -0.08 8.99
C TRP A 131 2.30 0.26 10.47
N ILE A 132 1.71 -0.66 11.24
CA ILE A 132 1.55 -0.45 12.69
C ILE A 132 2.91 -0.28 13.34
N ASP A 133 3.90 -1.09 12.98
CA ASP A 133 5.24 -1.02 13.55
C ASP A 133 5.92 0.31 13.21
N ALA A 134 5.86 0.75 11.95
CA ALA A 134 6.41 2.03 11.52
C ALA A 134 5.79 3.24 12.25
N ILE A 135 4.45 3.29 12.35
CA ILE A 135 3.75 4.38 13.03
C ILE A 135 3.99 4.32 14.55
N ARG A 136 3.96 3.12 15.14
CA ARG A 136 4.25 2.92 16.57
C ARG A 136 5.63 3.44 16.93
N ASP A 137 6.65 3.07 16.17
CA ASP A 137 8.04 3.43 16.49
C ASP A 137 8.24 4.95 16.47
N LEU A 138 7.56 5.64 15.54
CA LEU A 138 7.50 7.09 15.55
C LEU A 138 6.79 7.65 16.79
N LEU A 139 5.60 7.13 17.12
CA LEU A 139 4.83 7.61 18.29
C LEU A 139 5.62 7.39 19.60
N ARG A 140 6.44 6.34 19.67
CA ARG A 140 7.38 6.13 20.78
C ARG A 140 8.51 7.16 20.78
N ALA A 141 9.09 7.47 19.62
CA ALA A 141 10.14 8.47 19.50
C ALA A 141 9.67 9.88 19.94
N SER A 142 8.38 10.20 19.75
CA SER A 142 7.77 11.44 20.24
C SER A 142 7.44 11.45 21.75
N GLY A 143 7.75 10.35 22.45
CA GLY A 143 7.69 10.26 23.91
C GLY A 143 6.47 9.54 24.48
N GLN A 144 5.66 8.86 23.66
CA GLN A 144 4.50 8.09 24.13
C GLN A 144 4.91 6.80 24.86
N SER A 145 3.99 6.26 25.67
CA SER A 145 4.12 4.91 26.21
C SER A 145 3.94 3.86 25.11
N GLU A 146 4.52 2.66 25.28
CA GLU A 146 4.31 1.54 24.34
C GLU A 146 2.82 1.27 24.08
N LYS A 147 2.01 1.32 25.15
CA LYS A 147 0.57 1.07 25.07
C LYS A 147 -0.14 2.13 24.22
N ASP A 148 0.16 3.40 24.45
CA ASP A 148 -0.48 4.51 23.73
C ASP A 148 -0.01 4.56 22.27
N ALA A 149 1.29 4.32 22.03
CA ALA A 149 1.86 4.27 20.69
C ALA A 149 1.21 3.16 19.83
N ARG A 150 1.00 1.96 20.40
CA ARG A 150 0.29 0.88 19.69
C ARG A 150 -1.17 1.22 19.39
N ALA A 151 -1.88 1.79 20.36
CA ALA A 151 -3.27 2.19 20.18
C ALA A 151 -3.39 3.28 19.10
N GLY A 152 -2.53 4.30 19.16
CA GLY A 152 -2.50 5.38 18.18
C GLY A 152 -2.10 4.92 16.79
N ALA A 153 -1.15 3.98 16.67
CA ALA A 153 -0.78 3.39 15.38
C ALA A 153 -1.94 2.60 14.75
N THR A 154 -2.64 1.80 15.56
CA THR A 154 -3.82 1.05 15.12
C THR A 154 -4.93 1.99 14.66
N GLU A 155 -5.21 3.03 15.45
CA GLU A 155 -6.22 4.03 15.13
C GLU A 155 -5.87 4.83 13.87
N GLY A 156 -4.65 5.33 13.76
CA GLY A 156 -4.19 6.09 12.60
C GLY A 156 -4.30 5.29 11.32
N LEU A 157 -3.87 4.02 11.34
CA LEU A 157 -3.99 3.13 10.18
C LEU A 157 -5.46 2.83 9.82
N ALA A 158 -6.32 2.63 10.81
CA ALA A 158 -7.74 2.39 10.60
C ALA A 158 -8.44 3.60 9.96
N VAL A 159 -8.15 4.81 10.46
CA VAL A 159 -8.65 6.07 9.90
C VAL A 159 -8.17 6.25 8.46
N LEU A 160 -6.86 6.15 8.21
CA LEU A 160 -6.29 6.31 6.88
C LEU A 160 -6.97 5.37 5.88
N ARG A 161 -7.10 4.08 6.21
CA ARG A 161 -7.72 3.09 5.31
C ARG A 161 -9.19 3.35 5.07
N GLY A 162 -9.94 3.71 6.11
CA GLY A 162 -11.36 4.04 5.97
C GLY A 162 -11.58 5.23 5.03
N LEU A 163 -10.77 6.28 5.18
CA LEU A 163 -10.84 7.48 4.36
C LEU A 163 -10.38 7.23 2.92
N LEU A 164 -9.33 6.43 2.71
CA LEU A 164 -8.90 6.03 1.37
C LEU A 164 -9.97 5.22 0.65
N LEU A 165 -10.61 4.27 1.34
CA LEU A 165 -11.68 3.47 0.76
C LEU A 165 -12.88 4.34 0.37
N ASP A 166 -13.26 5.30 1.21
CA ASP A 166 -14.30 6.28 0.92
C ASP A 166 -13.92 7.19 -0.27
N LEU A 167 -12.65 7.60 -0.37
CA LEU A 167 -12.14 8.41 -1.46
C LEU A 167 -12.25 7.68 -2.79
N LEU A 168 -11.82 6.42 -2.83
CA LEU A 168 -11.95 5.58 -4.01
C LEU A 168 -13.41 5.31 -4.39
N ALA A 169 -14.31 5.25 -3.40
CA ALA A 169 -15.72 4.99 -3.65
C ALA A 169 -16.49 6.23 -4.14
N THR A 170 -16.12 7.44 -3.68
CA THR A 170 -16.93 8.65 -3.87
C THR A 170 -16.24 9.73 -4.70
N GLY A 171 -14.91 9.76 -4.73
CA GLY A 171 -14.12 10.84 -5.33
C GLY A 171 -14.23 12.18 -4.60
N ASP A 172 -14.90 12.25 -3.45
CA ASP A 172 -15.17 13.49 -2.71
C ASP A 172 -13.96 13.91 -1.87
N ARG A 173 -12.97 14.48 -2.55
CA ARG A 173 -11.69 14.87 -1.94
C ARG A 173 -11.84 15.93 -0.85
N ASP A 174 -12.69 16.92 -1.04
CA ASP A 174 -12.87 18.02 -0.07
C ASP A 174 -13.39 17.50 1.28
N ARG A 175 -14.45 16.69 1.27
CA ARG A 175 -15.01 16.11 2.49
C ARG A 175 -14.01 15.21 3.21
N ILE A 176 -13.27 14.43 2.45
CA ILE A 176 -12.36 13.41 2.99
C ILE A 176 -11.08 14.04 3.54
N ASP A 177 -10.52 15.05 2.86
CA ASP A 177 -9.38 15.81 3.37
C ASP A 177 -9.75 16.51 4.69
N ILE A 178 -10.96 17.10 4.79
CA ILE A 178 -11.44 17.68 6.05
C ILE A 178 -11.54 16.61 7.16
N ALA A 179 -12.09 15.43 6.84
CA ALA A 179 -12.21 14.33 7.80
C ALA A 179 -10.83 13.83 8.28
N TYR A 180 -9.88 13.72 7.36
CA TYR A 180 -8.49 13.37 7.66
C TYR A 180 -7.86 14.39 8.62
N GLN A 181 -7.96 15.69 8.31
CA GLN A 181 -7.39 16.76 9.12
C GLN A 181 -7.94 16.74 10.55
N ASN A 182 -9.26 16.55 10.70
CA ASN A 182 -9.91 16.45 12.01
C ASN A 182 -9.41 15.24 12.81
N ALA A 183 -9.26 14.09 12.16
CA ALA A 183 -8.80 12.87 12.81
C ALA A 183 -7.31 12.95 13.21
N SER A 184 -6.46 13.46 12.33
CA SER A 184 -5.03 13.69 12.58
C SER A 184 -4.84 14.63 13.77
N ALA A 185 -5.53 15.78 13.79
CA ALA A 185 -5.47 16.74 14.91
C ALA A 185 -5.92 16.13 16.25
N SER A 186 -6.98 15.31 16.23
CA SER A 186 -7.49 14.61 17.42
C SER A 186 -6.49 13.58 17.97
N LEU A 187 -5.81 12.84 17.09
CA LEU A 187 -4.79 11.87 17.45
C LEU A 187 -3.56 12.56 18.07
N LEU A 188 -3.07 13.62 17.44
CA LEU A 188 -1.94 14.41 17.93
C LEU A 188 -2.24 15.07 19.29
N SER A 189 -3.42 15.66 19.47
CA SER A 189 -3.81 16.26 20.76
C SER A 189 -3.82 15.24 21.91
N ARG A 190 -4.23 13.99 21.64
CA ARG A 190 -4.21 12.92 22.65
C ARG A 190 -2.79 12.43 22.94
N ALA A 191 -1.94 12.37 21.93
CA ALA A 191 -0.52 12.05 22.10
C ALA A 191 0.18 13.06 23.03
N GLU A 192 -0.04 14.36 22.82
CA GLU A 192 0.51 15.43 23.66
C GLU A 192 0.03 15.35 25.11
N LYS A 193 -1.27 15.11 25.32
CA LYS A 193 -1.85 14.95 26.66
C LYS A 193 -1.31 13.72 27.39
N SER A 194 -1.08 12.61 26.69
CA SER A 194 -0.43 11.43 27.27
C SER A 194 1.00 11.74 27.70
N ARG A 195 1.78 12.42 26.84
CA ARG A 195 3.14 12.87 27.16
C ARG A 195 3.19 13.76 28.40
N ALA A 196 2.28 14.71 28.54
CA ALA A 196 2.21 15.62 29.69
C ALA A 196 1.84 14.95 31.02
N ARG A 197 1.18 13.78 30.99
CA ARG A 197 0.78 13.02 32.19
C ARG A 197 1.88 12.11 32.73
N ARG A 198 3.01 11.97 32.04
CA ARG A 198 4.15 11.19 32.55
C ARG A 198 4.84 11.94 33.70
N PRO A 199 5.03 11.31 34.88
CA PRO A 199 5.92 11.85 35.89
C PRO A 199 7.35 11.91 35.31
N LYS A 200 8.10 12.98 35.63
CA LYS A 200 9.55 13.00 35.34
C LYS A 200 10.16 11.77 36.01
N ALA A 201 10.76 10.89 35.21
CA ALA A 201 11.56 9.81 35.76
C ALA A 201 12.69 10.43 36.59
N GLU A 202 12.74 10.06 37.88
CA GLU A 202 13.85 10.33 38.79
C GLU A 202 15.13 9.61 38.34
#